data_AF-A0A1J3D3T2-F1
#
_entry.id   AF-A0A1J3D3T2-F1
#
_cell.length_a   1.000
_cell.length_b   1.000
_cell.length_c   1.000
_cell.angle_alpha   90.00
_cell.angle_beta   90.00
_cell.angle_gamma   90.00
#
_symmetry.space_group_name_H-M   'P 1'
#
loop_
_entity.id
_entity.type
_entity.pdbx_description
1 polymer ?
#
loop_
_entity_poly.entity_id
_entity_poly.type
_entity_poly.pdbx_seq_one_letter_code
_entity_poly.pdbx_strand_id
1 'polypeptide(L)'
;QLKDVVLEGGYAFGRAHGGMKLFDYMGTDERFSKLFNQTGFTIAVVKKALEVYQGFKDVNVLVDVGGGVGNTLGVVISKYPNIKGINFDLTCAL
;
A
#
# COMPACT_ATOMS: atom_id res chain seq x y z
N GLN A 1 -0.73 -24.72 6.78
CA GLN A 1 0.05 -23.51 7.11
C GLN A 1 -0.49 -22.76 8.33
N LEU A 2 -1.74 -22.29 8.39
CA LEU A 2 -2.21 -21.55 9.58
C LEU A 2 -2.16 -22.39 10.87
N LYS A 3 -2.68 -23.63 10.83
CA LYS A 3 -2.56 -24.58 11.95
C LYS A 3 -1.11 -24.75 12.41
N ASP A 4 -0.19 -24.90 11.46
CA ASP A 4 1.20 -25.21 11.74
C ASP A 4 1.94 -24.00 12.33
N VAL A 5 1.60 -22.78 11.91
CA VAL A 5 2.11 -21.54 12.51
C VAL A 5 1.70 -21.39 13.97
N VAL A 6 0.48 -21.82 14.34
CA VAL A 6 0.02 -21.75 15.74
C VAL A 6 0.86 -22.65 16.65
N LEU A 7 1.32 -23.80 16.13
CA LEU A 7 2.07 -24.78 16.92
C LEU A 7 3.58 -24.54 16.90
N GLU A 8 4.12 -24.14 15.76
CA GLU A 8 5.56 -24.14 15.48
C GLU A 8 6.15 -22.74 15.25
N GLY A 9 5.31 -21.70 15.20
CA GLY A 9 5.72 -20.34 14.89
C GLY A 9 6.03 -20.08 13.41
N GLY A 10 6.42 -18.83 13.12
CA GLY A 10 6.59 -18.29 11.77
C GLY A 10 5.35 -17.52 11.29
N TYR A 11 5.17 -17.39 9.97
CA TYR A 11 3.99 -16.78 9.36
C TYR A 11 3.50 -17.60 8.17
N ALA A 12 2.18 -17.67 8.01
CA ALA A 12 1.54 -18.70 7.18
C ALA A 12 1.88 -18.55 5.69
N PHE A 13 1.99 -17.32 5.20
CA PHE A 13 2.32 -17.05 3.81
C PHE A 13 3.71 -17.59 3.45
N GLY A 14 4.73 -17.30 4.26
CA GLY A 14 6.09 -17.75 3.99
C GLY A 14 6.20 -19.26 4.01
N ARG A 15 5.54 -19.94 4.95
CA ARG A 15 5.51 -21.41 4.97
C ARG A 15 4.83 -22.01 3.73
N ALA A 16 3.83 -21.34 3.15
CA ALA A 16 3.18 -21.77 1.91
C ALA A 16 4.07 -21.56 0.67
N HIS A 17 4.96 -20.57 0.69
CA HIS A 17 5.69 -20.09 -0.50
C HIS A 17 7.21 -20.19 -0.30
N GLY A 18 7.70 -21.34 0.17
CA GLY A 18 9.14 -21.63 0.20
C GLY A 18 9.97 -20.72 1.12
N GLY A 19 9.34 -20.10 2.12
CA GLY A 19 9.97 -19.17 3.05
C GLY A 19 9.94 -17.70 2.62
N MET A 20 9.42 -17.39 1.43
CA MET A 20 9.39 -16.01 0.90
C MET A 20 8.44 -15.11 1.69
N LYS A 21 8.86 -13.87 1.93
CA LYS A 21 7.96 -12.84 2.47
C LYS A 21 6.97 -12.42 1.39
N LEU A 22 5.81 -11.92 1.82
CA LEU A 22 4.73 -11.51 0.92
C LEU A 22 5.21 -10.53 -0.16
N PHE A 23 5.94 -9.47 0.23
CA PHE A 23 6.42 -8.46 -0.71
C PHE A 23 7.55 -8.97 -1.62
N ASP A 24 8.40 -9.88 -1.13
CA ASP A 24 9.42 -10.54 -1.96
C ASP A 24 8.74 -11.44 -3.01
N TYR A 25 7.69 -12.16 -2.61
CA TYR A 25 6.91 -13.02 -3.51
C TYR A 25 6.17 -12.21 -4.58
N MET A 26 5.62 -11.04 -4.23
CA MET A 26 5.00 -10.13 -5.22
C MET A 26 5.96 -9.76 -6.35
N GLY A 27 7.25 -9.59 -6.06
CA GLY A 27 8.28 -9.35 -7.08
C GLY A 27 8.49 -10.51 -8.05
N THR A 28 7.98 -11.70 -7.74
CA THR A 28 8.12 -12.91 -8.59
C THR A 28 6.86 -13.27 -9.36
N ASP A 29 5.69 -12.73 -8.98
CA ASP A 29 4.39 -13.03 -9.57
C ASP A 29 3.65 -11.73 -9.91
N GLU A 30 3.79 -11.29 -11.16
CA GLU A 30 3.19 -10.05 -11.66
C GLU A 30 1.66 -10.07 -11.56
N ARG A 31 1.03 -11.24 -11.76
CA ARG A 31 -0.43 -11.37 -11.66
C ARG A 31 -0.88 -11.15 -10.23
N PHE A 32 -0.16 -11.73 -9.27
CA PHE A 32 -0.44 -11.53 -7.85
C PHE A 32 -0.20 -10.09 -7.42
N SER A 33 0.93 -9.48 -7.84
CA SER A 33 1.23 -8.07 -7.56
C SER A 33 0.13 -7.14 -8.08
N LYS A 34 -0.28 -7.31 -9.35
CA LYS A 34 -1.34 -6.49 -9.95
C LYS A 34 -2.67 -6.63 -9.21
N LEU A 35 -3.06 -7.85 -8.83
CA LEU A 35 -4.29 -8.08 -8.07
C LEU A 35 -4.21 -7.40 -6.69
N PHE A 36 -3.09 -7.55 -5.99
CA PHE A 36 -2.88 -6.92 -4.69
C PHE A 36 -2.98 -5.39 -4.79
N ASN A 37 -2.26 -4.78 -5.74
CA ASN A 37 -2.23 -3.32 -5.95
C ASN A 37 -3.61 -2.74 -6.31
N GLN A 38 -4.46 -3.51 -7.01
CA GLN A 38 -5.83 -3.10 -7.29
C GLN A 38 -6.73 -3.10 -6.05
N THR A 39 -6.44 -3.97 -5.08
CA THR A 39 -7.23 -4.14 -3.85
C THR A 39 -6.70 -3.33 -2.65
N GLY A 40 -5.50 -2.76 -2.79
CA GLY A 40 -4.63 -2.35 -1.67
C GLY A 40 -5.19 -1.34 -0.68
N PHE A 41 -6.11 -0.45 -1.07
CA PHE A 41 -6.80 0.42 -0.12
C PHE A 41 -8.05 1.02 -0.79
N THR A 42 -9.19 0.99 -0.10
CA THR A 42 -10.42 1.55 -0.66
C THR A 42 -10.30 3.07 -0.69
N ILE A 43 -10.15 3.64 -1.89
CA ILE A 43 -10.18 5.08 -2.16
C ILE A 43 -11.35 5.79 -1.43
N ALA A 44 -12.46 5.08 -1.21
CA ALA A 44 -13.60 5.58 -0.44
C ALA A 44 -13.23 6.00 0.99
N VAL A 45 -12.36 5.25 1.69
CA VAL A 45 -11.92 5.57 3.06
C VAL A 45 -11.13 6.88 3.06
N VAL A 46 -10.18 7.03 2.13
CA VAL A 46 -9.38 8.26 1.99
C VAL A 46 -10.28 9.44 1.67
N LYS A 47 -11.22 9.30 0.72
CA LYS A 47 -12.19 10.35 0.40
C LYS A 47 -13.01 10.78 1.62
N LYS A 48 -13.49 9.82 2.41
CA LYS A 48 -14.23 10.12 3.65
C LYS A 48 -13.37 10.78 4.72
N ALA A 49 -12.13 10.35 4.91
CA ALA A 49 -11.21 11.00 5.83
C ALA A 49 -10.98 12.47 5.43
N LEU A 50 -10.80 12.74 4.14
CA LEU A 50 -10.58 14.09 3.62
C LEU A 50 -11.79 15.02 3.81
N GLU A 51 -13.02 14.53 3.97
CA GLU A 51 -14.19 15.39 4.24
C GLU A 51 -14.01 16.18 5.55
N VAL A 52 -13.36 15.57 6.56
CA VAL A 52 -13.22 16.16 7.90
C VAL A 52 -11.78 16.54 8.25
N TYR A 53 -10.79 15.83 7.70
CA TYR A 53 -9.38 16.06 8.00
C TYR A 53 -8.83 17.24 7.18
N GLN A 54 -8.27 18.23 7.89
CA GLN A 54 -7.71 19.45 7.29
C GLN A 54 -6.20 19.56 7.45
N GLY A 55 -5.52 18.55 7.98
CA GLY A 55 -4.07 18.61 8.28
C GLY A 55 -3.17 18.69 7.04
N PHE A 56 -3.73 18.66 5.83
CA PHE A 56 -2.99 18.83 4.58
C PHE A 56 -3.00 20.27 4.03
N LYS A 57 -3.79 21.20 4.60
CA LYS A 57 -4.00 22.54 4.03
C LYS A 57 -2.70 23.31 3.72
N ASP A 58 -1.78 23.33 4.67
CA ASP A 58 -0.54 24.14 4.59
C ASP A 58 0.70 23.27 4.30
N VAL A 59 0.48 22.05 3.82
CA VAL A 59 1.56 21.15 3.42
C VAL A 59 2.11 21.61 2.08
N ASN A 60 3.44 21.71 1.98
CA ASN A 60 4.12 22.02 0.72
C ASN A 60 4.57 20.75 -0.01
N VAL A 61 5.04 19.75 0.74
CA VAL A 61 5.52 18.46 0.21
C VAL A 61 4.90 17.35 1.03
N LEU A 62 4.28 16.39 0.36
CA LEU A 62 3.70 15.19 0.99
C LEU A 62 4.37 13.95 0.40
N VAL A 63 4.94 13.12 1.26
CA VAL A 63 5.51 11.82 0.88
C VAL A 63 4.57 10.72 1.35
N ASP A 64 4.06 9.91 0.42
CA ASP A 64 3.25 8.73 0.70
C ASP A 64 4.16 7.49 0.72
N VAL A 65 4.56 7.05 1.91
CA VAL A 65 5.47 5.91 2.13
C VAL A 65 4.65 4.63 2.20
N GLY A 66 4.96 3.68 1.31
CA GLY A 66 4.10 2.51 1.11
C GLY A 66 2.83 2.86 0.32
N GLY A 67 2.91 3.89 -0.55
CA GLY A 67 1.77 4.42 -1.29
C GLY A 67 1.29 3.55 -2.47
N GLY A 68 1.94 2.41 -2.70
CA GLY A 68 1.68 1.49 -3.79
C GLY A 68 1.72 2.19 -5.14
N VAL A 69 0.65 2.03 -5.92
CA VAL A 69 0.48 2.68 -7.23
C VAL A 69 0.10 4.17 -7.15
N GLY A 70 0.07 4.77 -5.95
CA GLY A 70 -0.11 6.21 -5.75
C GLY A 70 -1.55 6.72 -5.76
N ASN A 71 -2.55 5.82 -5.69
CA ASN A 71 -3.96 6.20 -5.71
C ASN A 71 -4.35 7.12 -4.52
N THR A 72 -3.84 6.83 -3.33
CA THR A 72 -4.12 7.61 -2.11
C THR A 72 -3.58 9.03 -2.26
N LEU A 73 -2.28 9.17 -2.54
CA LEU A 73 -1.65 10.46 -2.80
C LEU A 73 -2.36 11.24 -3.93
N GLY A 74 -2.74 10.55 -5.01
CA GLY A 74 -3.47 11.15 -6.13
C GLY A 74 -4.77 11.82 -5.68
N VAL A 75 -5.54 11.19 -4.78
CA VAL A 75 -6.76 11.78 -4.23
C VAL A 75 -6.46 12.98 -3.32
N VAL A 76 -5.40 12.92 -2.51
CA VAL A 76 -5.02 14.02 -1.61
C VAL A 76 -4.61 15.24 -2.41
N ILE A 77 -3.69 15.10 -3.38
CA ILE A 77 -3.22 16.24 -4.19
C ILE A 77 -4.31 16.78 -5.13
N SER A 78 -5.29 15.95 -5.53
CA SER A 78 -6.47 16.45 -6.28
C SER A 78 -7.31 17.43 -5.45
N LYS A 79 -7.33 17.28 -4.12
CA LYS A 79 -8.03 18.19 -3.20
C LYS A 79 -7.16 19.40 -2.80
N TYR A 80 -5.85 19.20 -2.69
CA TYR A 80 -4.88 20.21 -2.29
C TYR A 80 -3.82 20.40 -3.39
N PRO A 81 -4.15 21.12 -4.49
CA PRO A 81 -3.30 21.22 -5.67
C PRO A 81 -1.98 21.98 -5.42
N ASN A 82 -1.85 22.66 -4.29
CA ASN A 82 -0.61 23.31 -3.85
C ASN A 82 0.45 22.31 -3.33
N ILE A 83 0.07 21.07 -3.03
CA ILE A 83 0.98 20.05 -2.50
C ILE A 83 1.81 19.45 -3.63
N LYS A 84 3.14 19.43 -3.46
CA LYS A 84 4.03 18.56 -4.23
C LYS A 84 3.98 17.14 -3.64
N GLY A 85 3.32 16.22 -4.33
CA GLY A 85 3.26 14.81 -3.94
C GLY A 85 4.51 14.01 -4.35
N ILE A 86 4.97 13.11 -3.48
CA ILE A 86 6.00 12.10 -3.75
C ILE A 86 5.43 10.74 -3.33
N ASN A 87 5.19 9.85 -4.30
CA ASN A 87 4.81 8.47 -4.01
C ASN A 87 6.07 7.63 -3.84
N PHE A 88 6.20 6.89 -2.74
CA PHE A 88 7.40 6.10 -2.43
C PHE A 88 7.01 4.67 -2.04
N ASP A 89 7.42 3.70 -2.85
CA ASP A 89 7.16 2.27 -2.61
C ASP A 89 8.30 1.40 -3.18
N LEU A 90 8.24 0.10 -2.90
CA LEU A 90 9.08 -0.93 -3.51
C LEU A 90 8.79 -1.03 -5.01
N THR A 91 9.82 -1.36 -5.79
CA THR A 91 9.69 -1.50 -7.25
C THR A 91 8.69 -2.58 -7.66
N CYS A 92 8.49 -3.62 -6.84
CA CYS A 92 7.49 -4.66 -7.12
C CYS A 92 6.03 -4.19 -7.02
N ALA A 93 5.79 -2.99 -6.45
CA ALA A 93 4.48 -2.38 -6.33
C ALA A 93 4.15 -1.39 -7.47
N LEU A 94 5.10 -1.12 -8.37
CA LEU A 94 4.97 -0.23 -9.53
C LEU A 94 4.60 -0.98 -10.80
#